data_AF-A0A6A7BMW2-F1
#
_entry.id   AF-A0A6A7BMW2-F1
#
_cell.length_a   1.000
_cell.length_b   1.000
_cell.length_c   1.000
_cell.angle_alpha   90.00
_cell.angle_beta   90.00
_cell.angle_gamma   90.00
#
_symmetry.space_group_name_H-M   'P 1'
#
loop_
_entity.id
_entity.type
_entity.pdbx_description
1 polymer ?
#
loop_
_entity_poly.entity_id
_entity_poly.type
_entity_poly.pdbx_seq_one_letter_code
_entity_poly.pdbx_strand_id
1 'polypeptide(L)' 'MPSNNPKSITSTDAAAKDAGFRHFPDFLLSYGLHISSPDDVKEGKAILRGMGYSV' A
#
# COMPACT_ATOMS: atom_id res chain seq x y z
N MET A 1 -10.85 11.33 14.03
CA MET A 1 -9.93 10.84 12.99
C MET A 1 -10.78 10.52 11.78
N PRO A 2 -10.41 10.88 10.54
CA PRO A 2 -11.24 10.55 9.40
C PRO A 2 -11.33 9.03 9.29
N SER A 3 -12.52 8.49 9.49
CA SER A 3 -12.85 7.08 9.33
C SER A 3 -12.88 6.78 7.83
N ASN A 4 -11.71 6.78 7.20
CA ASN A 4 -11.59 6.35 5.82
C ASN A 4 -11.71 4.82 5.85
N ASN A 5 -12.87 4.32 5.46
CA ASN A 5 -13.08 2.89 5.33
C ASN A 5 -12.02 2.33 4.36
N PRO A 6 -11.10 1.44 4.80
CA PRO A 6 -9.95 1.03 3.99
C PRO A 6 -10.37 0.38 2.66
N LYS A 7 -11.55 -0.26 2.64
CA LYS A 7 -12.14 -0.86 1.43
C LYS A 7 -12.49 0.17 0.34
N SER A 8 -12.67 1.44 0.69
CA SER A 8 -12.94 2.52 -0.26
C SER A 8 -11.67 3.04 -0.94
N ILE A 9 -10.49 2.68 -0.43
CA ILE A 9 -9.21 3.06 -0.99
C ILE A 9 -8.80 2.03 -2.04
N THR A 10 -8.74 2.47 -3.30
CA THR A 10 -8.39 1.64 -4.46
C THR A 10 -7.03 1.97 -5.06
N SER A 11 -6.40 3.06 -4.61
CA SER A 11 -5.07 3.47 -5.06
C SER A 11 -4.01 3.03 -4.05
N THR A 12 -2.94 2.39 -4.52
CA THR A 12 -1.81 1.96 -3.68
C THR A 12 -1.16 3.12 -2.95
N ASP A 13 -1.03 4.29 -3.58
CA ASP A 13 -0.46 5.47 -2.92
C ASP A 13 -1.34 6.00 -1.79
N ALA A 14 -2.66 5.98 -1.99
CA ALA A 14 -3.61 6.37 -0.95
C ALA A 14 -3.64 5.35 0.21
N ALA A 15 -3.54 4.06 -0.09
CA ALA A 15 -3.46 3.00 0.92
C ALA A 15 -2.15 3.07 1.72
N ALA A 16 -1.03 3.35 1.04
CA ALA A 16 0.25 3.59 1.71
C ALA A 16 0.19 4.82 2.64
N LYS A 17 -0.45 5.91 2.21
CA LYS A 17 -0.69 7.11 3.04
C LYS A 17 -1.55 6.83 4.25
N ASP A 18 -2.63 6.07 4.08
CA ASP A 18 -3.50 5.63 5.16
C ASP A 18 -2.75 4.73 6.15
N ALA A 19 -1.87 3.87 5.65
CA ALA A 19 -0.95 3.04 6.46
C ALA A 19 0.21 3.83 7.11
N GLY A 20 0.28 5.15 6.94
CA GLY A 20 1.26 6.03 7.59
C GLY A 20 2.54 6.30 6.81
N PHE A 21 2.62 5.89 5.54
CA PHE A 21 3.76 6.14 4.67
C PHE A 21 3.54 7.39 3.81
N ARG A 22 4.61 7.99 3.26
CA ARG A 22 4.45 9.14 2.37
C ARG A 22 3.89 8.73 1.01
N HIS A 23 4.41 7.63 0.47
CA HIS A 23 4.07 7.10 -0.84
C HIS A 23 4.18 5.57 -0.88
N PHE A 24 3.61 4.94 -1.91
CA PHE A 24 3.74 3.50 -2.12
C PHE A 24 5.18 2.96 -2.21
N PRO A 25 6.16 3.65 -2.84
CA PRO A 25 7.55 3.21 -2.83
C PRO A 25 8.16 3.16 -1.42
N ASP A 26 7.87 4.14 -0.56
CA ASP A 26 8.34 4.15 0.84
C ASP A 26 7.76 2.95 1.62
N PHE A 27 6.48 2.65 1.38
CA PHE A 27 5.84 1.45 1.91
C PHE A 27 6.58 0.18 1.45
N LEU A 28 6.82 0.03 0.14
CA LEU A 28 7.56 -1.11 -0.40
C LEU A 28 8.95 -1.23 0.25
N LEU A 29 9.70 -0.14 0.32
CA LEU A 29 11.04 -0.09 0.93
C LEU A 29 11.01 -0.55 2.39
N SER A 30 9.96 -0.21 3.16
CA SER A 30 9.80 -0.66 4.54
C SER A 30 9.61 -2.17 4.68
N TYR A 31 9.14 -2.86 3.64
CA TYR A 31 9.03 -4.32 3.56
C TYR A 31 10.22 -4.97 2.82
N GLY A 32 11.25 -4.20 2.47
CA GLY A 32 12.38 -4.69 1.67
C GLY A 32 12.05 -4.92 0.20
N LEU A 33 10.93 -4.38 -0.28
CA LEU A 33 10.42 -4.51 -1.65
C LEU A 33 10.88 -3.32 -2.50
N HIS A 34 11.13 -3.55 -3.78
CA HIS A 34 11.59 -2.50 -4.70
C HIS A 34 10.56 -2.19 -5.79
N ILE A 35 10.23 -0.91 -5.98
CA ILE A 35 9.25 -0.50 -7.00
C ILE A 35 9.68 -0.81 -8.44
N SER A 36 10.97 -0.97 -8.69
CA SER A 36 11.50 -1.39 -10.00
C SER A 36 11.27 -2.87 -10.30
N SER A 37 10.95 -3.69 -9.29
CA SER A 37 10.63 -5.11 -9.45
C SER A 37 9.11 -5.30 -9.54
N PRO A 38 8.59 -5.81 -10.66
CA PRO A 38 7.14 -6.00 -10.82
C PRO A 38 6.58 -7.06 -9.87
N ASP A 39 7.38 -8.03 -9.42
CA ASP A 39 6.98 -9.01 -8.42
C ASP A 39 6.88 -8.38 -7.02
N ASP A 40 7.85 -7.54 -6.66
CA ASP A 40 7.82 -6.80 -5.40
C ASP A 40 6.62 -5.85 -5.32
N VAL A 41 6.25 -5.23 -6.45
CA VAL A 41 5.04 -4.39 -6.55
C VAL A 41 3.77 -5.21 -6.33
N LYS A 42 3.70 -6.45 -6.83
CA LYS A 42 2.56 -7.35 -6.58
C LYS A 42 2.51 -7.76 -5.11
N GLU A 43 3.65 -8.08 -4.52
CA GLU A 43 3.77 -8.43 -3.10
C GLU A 43 3.27 -7.28 -2.22
N GLY A 44 3.72 -6.05 -2.50
CA GLY A 44 3.26 -4.86 -1.77
C GLY A 44 1.76 -4.62 -1.89
N LYS A 45 1.17 -4.85 -3.07
CA LYS A 45 -0.29 -4.80 -3.24
C LYS A 45 -1.00 -5.89 -2.44
N ALA A 46 -0.44 -7.10 -2.38
CA ALA A 46 -1.00 -8.19 -1.60
C ALA A 46 -1.01 -7.87 -0.10
N ILE A 47 0.05 -7.25 0.42
CA ILE A 47 0.12 -6.79 1.81
C ILE A 47 -0.98 -5.74 2.09
N LEU A 48 -1.13 -4.74 1.21
CA LEU A 48 -2.20 -3.74 1.34
C LEU A 48 -3.60 -4.37 1.27
N ARG A 49 -3.80 -5.37 0.41
CA ARG A 49 -5.06 -6.15 0.39
C ARG A 49 -5.30 -6.90 1.69
N GLY A 50 -4.25 -7.48 2.28
CA GLY A 50 -4.31 -8.14 3.59
C GLY A 50 -4.69 -7.18 4.73
N MET A 51 -4.34 -5.90 4.61
CA MET A 51 -4.76 -4.84 5.54
C MET A 51 -6.22 -4.39 5.34
N GLY A 52 -6.88 -4.86 4.28
CA GLY A 52 -8.28 -4.55 3.97
C GLY A 52 -8.48 -3.44 2.94
N TYR A 53 -7.41 -2.99 2.27
CA TYR A 53 -7.50 -2.06 1.15
C TYR A 53 -7.91 -2.76 -0.16
N SER A 54 -8.57 -2.04 -1.07
CA SER A 54 -9.07 -2.58 -2.35
C SER A 54 -8.17 -2.22 -3.54
N VAL A 55 -6.84 -2.32 -3.36
CA VAL A 55 -5.80 -1.88 -4.32
C VAL A 55 -5.36 -2.95 -5.33
#